data_AF-A0A8T2I5R4-F1
#
_entry.id   AF-A0A8T2I5R4-F1
#
_cell.length_a   1.000
_cell.length_b   1.000
_cell.length_c   1.000
_cell.angle_alpha   90.00
_cell.angle_beta   90.00
_cell.angle_gamma   90.00
#
_symmetry.space_group_name_H-M   'P 1'
#
loop_
_entity.id
_entity.type
_entity.pdbx_description
1 polymer ?
#
loop_
_entity_poly.entity_id
_entity_poly.type
_entity_poly.pdbx_seq_one_letter_code
_entity_poly.pdbx_strand_id
1 'polypeptide(L)'
;MKQTIGNACGTIGLLHCVANSKTVLNFKPGSFLEQFLNDTNDLSPDARGKHLEQPPEGAISIDAIHEEAAQQGATEAPPADADVDLHFVAFVPGSDNHLWQLDGRKAGAIDHGETTSESLLRDVAAVVKKNFVEKANSLNFSLIALAAS
;
A
#
# COMPACT_ATOMS: atom_id res chain seq x y z
N MET A 1 -6.05 5.56 1.03
CA MET A 1 -6.90 5.29 2.22
C MET A 1 -6.09 5.49 3.49
N LYS A 2 -6.75 5.81 4.61
CA LYS A 2 -6.10 5.93 5.93
C LYS A 2 -5.78 4.56 6.53
N GLN A 3 -4.74 4.52 7.35
CA GLN A 3 -4.43 3.39 8.21
C GLN A 3 -5.01 3.64 9.60
N THR A 4 -5.99 2.83 9.99
CA THR A 4 -6.59 2.83 11.33
C THR A 4 -6.24 1.59 12.14
N ILE A 5 -5.69 0.56 11.48
CA ILE A 5 -5.32 -0.73 12.07
C ILE A 5 -3.80 -0.76 12.33
N GLY A 6 -3.40 -1.20 13.52
CA GLY A 6 -1.99 -1.45 13.86
C GLY A 6 -1.39 -2.52 12.95
N ASN A 7 -0.13 -2.34 12.53
CA ASN A 7 0.63 -3.28 11.68
C ASN A 7 0.03 -3.66 10.31
N ALA A 8 -1.10 -3.07 9.91
CA ALA A 8 -1.70 -3.29 8.59
C ALA A 8 -1.02 -2.54 7.42
N CYS A 9 0.13 -1.88 7.66
CA CYS A 9 0.79 -1.04 6.66
C CYS A 9 1.16 -1.81 5.37
N GLY A 10 1.52 -3.09 5.48
CA GLY A 10 1.78 -3.96 4.32
C GLY A 10 0.55 -4.15 3.43
N THR A 11 -0.60 -4.53 4.02
CA THR A 11 -1.89 -4.65 3.31
C THR A 11 -2.29 -3.33 2.68
N ILE A 12 -2.15 -2.23 3.42
CA ILE A 12 -2.53 -0.90 2.93
C ILE A 12 -1.64 -0.45 1.77
N GLY A 13 -0.33 -0.71 1.84
CA GLY A 13 0.60 -0.46 0.73
C GLY A 13 0.22 -1.25 -0.52
N LEU A 14 -0.11 -2.53 -0.38
CA LEU A 14 -0.58 -3.36 -1.49
C LEU A 14 -1.89 -2.84 -2.08
N LEU A 15 -2.87 -2.47 -1.24
CA LEU A 15 -4.14 -1.89 -1.70
C LEU A 15 -3.93 -0.56 -2.41
N HIS A 16 -3.00 0.29 -1.95
CA HIS A 16 -2.63 1.52 -2.65
C HIS A 16 -2.05 1.23 -4.03
N CYS A 17 -1.10 0.29 -4.16
CA CYS A 17 -0.56 -0.10 -5.46
C CYS A 17 -1.65 -0.63 -6.40
N VAL A 18 -2.43 -1.60 -5.94
CA VAL A 18 -3.46 -2.26 -6.74
C VAL A 18 -4.57 -1.28 -7.16
N ALA A 19 -5.06 -0.44 -6.24
CA ALA A 19 -6.15 0.50 -6.51
C ALA A 19 -5.76 1.59 -7.52
N ASN A 20 -4.47 1.90 -7.65
CA ASN A 20 -3.96 2.89 -8.61
C ASN A 20 -3.37 2.25 -9.87
N SER A 21 -3.47 0.92 -10.02
CA SER A 21 -3.08 0.17 -11.22
C SER A 21 -4.24 -0.59 -11.87
N LYS A 22 -5.50 -0.17 -11.61
CA LYS A 22 -6.72 -0.84 -12.09
C LYS A 22 -6.79 -0.98 -13.62
N THR A 23 -6.14 -0.10 -14.38
CA THR A 23 -6.17 -0.12 -15.85
C THR A 23 -5.28 -1.21 -16.45
N VAL A 24 -4.34 -1.75 -15.67
CA VAL A 24 -3.37 -2.77 -16.11
C VAL A 24 -3.51 -4.09 -15.34
N LEU A 25 -4.43 -4.15 -14.37
CA LEU A 25 -4.69 -5.33 -13.55
C LEU A 25 -6.08 -5.88 -13.85
N ASN A 26 -6.17 -7.22 -13.91
CA ASN A 26 -7.45 -7.92 -13.99
C ASN A 26 -7.75 -8.54 -12.63
N PHE A 27 -8.94 -8.25 -12.09
CA PHE A 27 -9.41 -8.83 -10.84
C PHE A 27 -10.31 -10.02 -11.12
N LYS A 28 -10.13 -11.09 -10.34
CA LYS A 28 -11.02 -12.24 -10.41
C LYS A 28 -12.42 -11.84 -9.92
N PRO A 29 -13.50 -12.17 -10.66
CA PRO A 29 -14.86 -11.91 -10.21
C PRO A 29 -15.15 -12.54 -8.84
N GLY A 30 -15.78 -11.78 -7.96
CA GLY A 30 -16.09 -12.17 -6.59
C GLY A 30 -14.87 -12.23 -5.64
N SER A 31 -13.70 -11.77 -6.08
CA SER A 31 -12.53 -11.67 -5.20
C SER A 31 -12.66 -10.52 -4.21
N PHE A 32 -11.92 -10.62 -3.10
CA PHE A 32 -11.80 -9.53 -2.13
C PHE A 32 -11.43 -8.20 -2.80
N LEU A 33 -10.40 -8.21 -3.68
CA LEU A 33 -9.92 -7.00 -4.32
C LEU A 33 -10.98 -6.35 -5.20
N GLU A 34 -11.72 -7.13 -6.00
CA GLU A 34 -12.79 -6.59 -6.82
C GLU A 34 -13.89 -5.95 -5.95
N GLN A 35 -14.39 -6.68 -4.95
CA GLN A 35 -15.45 -6.20 -4.06
C GLN A 35 -15.01 -4.94 -3.30
N PHE A 36 -13.85 -5.00 -2.64
CA PHE A 36 -13.32 -3.88 -1.87
C PHE A 36 -13.14 -2.62 -2.74
N LEU A 37 -12.60 -2.76 -3.95
CA LEU A 37 -12.38 -1.61 -4.84
C LEU A 37 -13.68 -1.00 -5.37
N ASN A 38 -14.73 -1.81 -5.53
CA ASN A 38 -16.06 -1.36 -5.94
C ASN A 38 -16.77 -0.66 -4.78
N ASP A 39 -16.82 -1.29 -3.60
CA ASP A 39 -17.53 -0.80 -2.43
C ASP A 39 -16.93 0.51 -1.87
N THR A 40 -15.64 0.71 -2.10
CA THR A 40 -14.90 1.84 -1.55
C THR A 40 -14.64 2.98 -2.53
N ASN A 41 -15.10 2.85 -3.79
CA ASN A 41 -14.74 3.77 -4.87
C ASN A 41 -15.10 5.23 -4.55
N ASP A 42 -16.30 5.45 -4.01
CA ASP A 42 -16.84 6.78 -3.75
C ASP A 42 -16.66 7.25 -2.29
N LEU A 43 -15.95 6.45 -1.49
CA LEU A 43 -15.70 6.74 -0.07
C LEU A 43 -14.50 7.68 0.11
N SER A 44 -14.56 8.48 1.18
CA SER A 44 -13.42 9.29 1.64
C SER A 44 -12.27 8.40 2.13
N PRO A 45 -11.01 8.88 2.16
CA PRO A 45 -9.87 8.10 2.63
C PRO A 45 -10.05 7.46 4.02
N ASP A 46 -10.70 8.17 4.95
CA ASP A 46 -11.06 7.69 6.28
C ASP A 46 -12.14 6.60 6.22
N ALA A 47 -13.19 6.80 5.44
CA ALA A 47 -14.25 5.82 5.25
C ALA A 47 -13.73 4.53 4.58
N ARG A 48 -12.77 4.63 3.66
CA ARG A 48 -12.07 3.46 3.09
C ARG A 48 -11.29 2.68 4.14
N GLY A 49 -10.59 3.40 5.04
CA GLY A 49 -9.85 2.80 6.16
C GLY A 49 -10.80 2.05 7.10
N LYS A 50 -11.90 2.70 7.48
CA LYS A 50 -12.94 2.09 8.31
C LYS A 50 -13.60 0.87 7.64
N HIS A 51 -13.84 0.91 6.33
CA HIS A 51 -14.40 -0.22 5.61
C HIS A 51 -13.47 -1.44 5.61
N LEU A 52 -12.15 -1.23 5.57
CA LEU A 52 -11.17 -2.32 5.70
C LEU A 52 -11.16 -2.91 7.11
N GLU A 53 -11.24 -2.07 8.14
CA GLU A 53 -11.24 -2.47 9.56
C GLU A 53 -12.56 -3.12 9.99
N GLN A 54 -13.67 -2.66 9.42
CA GLN A 54 -15.03 -3.08 9.76
C GLN A 54 -15.79 -3.32 8.44
N PRO A 55 -15.49 -4.42 7.72
CA PRO A 55 -16.19 -4.73 6.49
C PRO A 55 -17.68 -4.98 6.78
N PRO A 56 -18.60 -4.59 5.87
CA PRO A 56 -20.03 -4.85 6.02
C PRO A 56 -20.33 -6.35 6.22
N GLU A 57 -21.47 -6.65 6.83
CA GLU A 57 -21.92 -8.04 7.01
C GLU A 57 -21.98 -8.77 5.65
N GLY A 58 -21.32 -9.93 5.58
CA GLY A 58 -21.23 -10.74 4.36
C GLY A 58 -20.12 -10.34 3.39
N ALA A 59 -19.41 -9.23 3.61
CA ALA A 59 -18.22 -8.89 2.84
C ALA A 59 -17.03 -9.75 3.27
N ILE A 60 -16.10 -9.97 2.33
CA ILE A 60 -14.88 -10.73 2.60
C ILE A 60 -13.96 -9.88 3.48
N SER A 61 -13.57 -10.37 4.66
CA SER A 61 -12.51 -9.76 5.46
C SER A 61 -11.13 -10.18 4.96
N ILE A 62 -10.17 -9.26 4.98
CA ILE A 62 -8.77 -9.54 4.65
C ILE A 62 -7.95 -9.99 5.86
N ASP A 63 -8.49 -9.94 7.08
CA ASP A 63 -7.72 -10.14 8.32
C ASP A 63 -7.05 -11.51 8.36
N ALA A 64 -7.81 -12.58 8.08
CA ALA A 64 -7.28 -13.94 8.06
C ALA A 64 -6.22 -14.13 6.96
N ILE A 65 -6.40 -13.47 5.81
CA ILE A 65 -5.44 -13.52 4.69
C ILE A 65 -4.15 -12.78 5.06
N HIS A 66 -4.28 -11.62 5.72
CA HIS A 66 -3.14 -10.86 6.22
C HIS A 66 -2.36 -11.64 7.27
N GLU A 67 -3.06 -12.26 8.23
CA GLU A 67 -2.43 -13.05 9.29
C GLU A 67 -1.74 -14.31 8.73
N GLU A 68 -2.39 -15.02 7.79
CA GLU A 68 -1.76 -16.14 7.09
C GLU A 68 -0.49 -15.70 6.35
N ALA A 69 -0.54 -14.57 5.63
CA ALA A 69 0.61 -14.02 4.92
C ALA A 69 1.73 -13.56 5.88
N ALA A 70 1.39 -13.04 7.06
CA ALA A 70 2.36 -12.61 8.07
C ALA A 70 3.17 -13.78 8.66
N GLN A 71 2.61 -15.00 8.64
CA GLN A 71 3.31 -16.23 9.06
C GLN A 71 4.21 -16.83 7.97
N GLN A 72 4.19 -16.26 6.76
CA GLN A 72 5.04 -16.69 5.66
C GLN A 72 6.37 -15.91 5.64
N GLY A 73 7.30 -16.35 4.78
CA GLY A 73 8.60 -15.71 4.58
C GLY A 73 9.74 -16.52 5.18
N ALA A 74 10.94 -15.93 5.18
CA ALA A 74 12.16 -16.58 5.65
C ALA A 74 12.45 -16.37 7.14
N THR A 75 11.61 -15.60 7.84
CA THR A 75 11.76 -15.24 9.25
C THR A 75 10.46 -15.55 9.99
N GLU A 76 10.56 -15.87 11.28
CA GLU A 76 9.38 -16.04 12.13
C GLU A 76 8.67 -14.70 12.34
N ALA A 77 7.33 -14.73 12.39
CA ALA A 77 6.54 -13.56 12.69
C ALA A 77 6.80 -13.11 14.14
N PRO A 78 7.01 -11.81 14.39
CA PRO A 78 7.15 -11.32 15.76
C PRO A 78 5.81 -11.44 16.52
N PRO A 79 5.84 -11.37 17.86
CA PRO A 79 4.62 -11.24 18.67
C PRO A 79 3.75 -10.06 18.23
N ALA A 80 2.44 -10.18 18.38
CA ALA A 80 1.49 -9.14 17.96
C ALA A 80 1.67 -7.80 18.71
N ASP A 81 2.26 -7.84 19.90
CA ASP A 81 2.57 -6.68 20.75
C ASP A 81 4.01 -6.17 20.62
N ALA A 82 4.80 -6.73 19.69
CA ALA A 82 6.14 -6.25 19.42
C ALA A 82 6.12 -4.79 18.92
N ASP A 83 7.08 -4.01 19.40
CA ASP A 83 7.28 -2.64 18.93
C ASP A 83 7.89 -2.68 17.52
N VAL A 84 7.12 -2.28 16.52
CA VAL A 84 7.52 -2.27 15.11
C VAL A 84 7.85 -0.84 14.70
N ASP A 85 9.13 -0.59 14.42
CA ASP A 85 9.65 0.71 13.99
C ASP A 85 9.70 0.87 12.46
N LEU A 86 9.41 -0.19 11.71
CA LEU A 86 9.39 -0.23 10.25
C LEU A 86 7.99 0.05 9.69
N HIS A 87 7.94 0.61 8.47
CA HIS A 87 6.68 1.01 7.84
C HIS A 87 6.71 0.81 6.33
N PHE A 88 5.60 0.32 5.78
CA PHE A 88 5.39 0.25 4.33
C PHE A 88 4.71 1.52 3.80
N VAL A 89 5.21 2.02 2.67
CA VAL A 89 4.59 3.09 1.89
C VAL A 89 4.55 2.68 0.42
N ALA A 90 3.55 3.17 -0.32
CA ALA A 90 3.42 2.90 -1.75
C ALA A 90 3.84 4.12 -2.58
N PHE A 91 4.45 3.87 -3.73
CA PHE A 91 4.73 4.86 -4.76
C PHE A 91 4.03 4.44 -6.05
N VAL A 92 3.18 5.31 -6.61
CA VAL A 92 2.34 4.98 -7.76
C VAL A 92 2.34 6.12 -8.78
N PRO A 93 2.25 5.82 -10.09
CA PRO A 93 1.98 6.83 -11.09
C PRO A 93 0.50 7.25 -11.01
N GLY A 94 0.25 8.55 -11.01
CA GLY A 94 -1.08 9.12 -11.11
C GLY A 94 -1.56 9.17 -12.57
N SER A 95 -2.86 9.28 -12.77
CA SER A 95 -3.45 9.52 -14.10
C SER A 95 -3.09 10.89 -14.68
N ASP A 96 -2.51 11.76 -13.86
CA ASP A 96 -1.99 13.09 -14.18
C ASP A 96 -0.50 13.08 -14.57
N ASN A 97 0.13 11.90 -14.72
CA ASN A 97 1.57 11.74 -14.94
C ASN A 97 2.43 12.26 -13.79
N HIS A 98 1.91 12.24 -12.55
CA HIS A 98 2.68 12.59 -11.35
C HIS A 98 3.03 11.35 -10.53
N LEU A 99 4.16 11.40 -9.83
CA LEU A 99 4.59 10.38 -8.88
C LEU A 99 3.99 10.64 -7.51
N TRP A 100 3.09 9.78 -7.08
CA TRP A 100 2.40 9.90 -5.80
C TRP A 100 2.97 8.92 -4.77
N GLN A 101 3.37 9.43 -3.62
CA GLN A 101 3.61 8.63 -2.43
C GLN A 101 2.33 8.55 -1.60
N LEU A 102 1.91 7.33 -1.31
CA LEU A 102 0.73 7.02 -0.53
C LEU A 102 1.13 6.34 0.79
N ASP A 103 0.78 6.98 1.89
CA ASP A 103 1.06 6.53 3.26
C ASP A 103 -0.21 6.71 4.10
N GLY A 104 -0.74 5.60 4.60
CA GLY A 104 -1.98 5.58 5.38
C GLY A 104 -1.92 6.39 6.68
N ARG A 105 -0.72 6.69 7.20
CA ARG A 105 -0.52 7.49 8.42
C ARG A 105 -0.50 9.00 8.15
N LYS A 106 -0.37 9.43 6.89
CA LYS A 106 -0.27 10.85 6.52
C LYS A 106 -1.63 11.48 6.26
N ALA A 107 -1.67 12.81 6.26
CA ALA A 107 -2.88 13.60 6.00
C ALA A 107 -3.45 13.38 4.59
N GLY A 108 -2.56 13.17 3.61
CA GLY A 108 -2.92 12.93 2.22
C GLY A 108 -1.75 12.37 1.43
N ALA A 109 -1.98 12.16 0.13
CA ALA A 109 -0.93 11.77 -0.81
C ALA A 109 0.13 12.88 -0.93
N ILE A 110 1.38 12.49 -1.16
CA ILE A 110 2.48 13.42 -1.41
C ILE A 110 2.85 13.34 -2.89
N ASP A 111 2.77 14.48 -3.56
CA ASP A 111 3.25 14.65 -4.93
C ASP A 111 4.77 14.82 -4.94
N HIS A 112 5.47 14.04 -5.76
CA HIS A 112 6.92 14.14 -5.98
C HIS A 112 7.28 14.69 -7.38
N GLY A 113 6.30 15.14 -8.16
CA GLY A 113 6.47 15.72 -9.49
C GLY A 113 6.19 14.73 -10.62
N GLU A 114 6.56 15.13 -11.84
CA GLU A 114 6.26 14.37 -13.05
C GLU A 114 6.96 13.00 -13.09
N THR A 115 6.28 12.01 -13.67
CA THR A 115 6.80 10.66 -13.95
C THR A 115 6.08 10.10 -15.18
N THR A 116 6.69 9.11 -15.83
CA THR A 116 6.01 8.28 -16.84
C THR A 116 6.09 6.80 -16.45
N SER A 117 5.37 5.94 -17.18
CA SER A 117 5.47 4.50 -17.03
C SER A 117 6.91 3.98 -17.25
N GLU A 118 7.66 4.61 -18.15
CA GLU A 118 9.04 4.25 -18.48
C GLU A 118 10.06 4.76 -17.44
N SER A 119 9.80 5.90 -16.81
CA SER A 119 10.70 6.52 -15.83
C SER A 119 10.39 6.17 -14.38
N LEU A 120 9.19 5.63 -14.10
CA LEU A 120 8.65 5.39 -12.74
C LEU A 120 9.67 4.80 -11.78
N LEU A 121 10.31 3.69 -12.15
CA LEU A 121 11.27 3.02 -11.27
C LEU A 121 12.46 3.92 -10.90
N ARG A 122 12.98 4.68 -11.88
CA ARG A 122 14.09 5.61 -11.68
C ARG A 122 13.69 6.78 -10.79
N ASP A 123 12.50 7.31 -11.02
CA ASP A 123 12.01 8.49 -10.30
C ASP A 123 11.69 8.13 -8.84
N VAL A 124 11.07 6.96 -8.61
CA VAL A 124 10.88 6.41 -7.26
C VAL A 124 12.21 6.19 -6.55
N ALA A 125 13.20 5.58 -7.22
CA ALA A 125 14.51 5.36 -6.62
C ALA A 125 15.21 6.68 -6.23
N ALA A 126 15.08 7.72 -7.05
CA ALA A 126 15.62 9.05 -6.75
C ALA A 126 14.94 9.67 -5.51
N VAL A 127 13.61 9.59 -5.42
CA VAL A 127 12.84 10.05 -4.26
C VAL A 127 13.23 9.29 -3.01
N VAL A 128 13.29 7.96 -3.07
CA VAL A 128 13.66 7.12 -1.92
C VAL A 128 15.06 7.44 -1.42
N LYS A 129 16.02 7.54 -2.34
CA LYS A 129 17.41 7.90 -1.99
C LYS A 129 17.46 9.25 -1.26
N LYS A 130 16.90 10.30 -1.86
CA LYS A 130 16.98 11.67 -1.35
C LYS A 130 16.18 11.90 -0.07
N ASN A 131 14.98 11.32 0.01
CA ASN A 131 14.04 11.65 1.07
C ASN A 131 14.08 10.68 2.26
N PHE A 132 14.64 9.49 2.08
CA PHE A 132 14.67 8.45 3.12
C PHE A 132 16.09 8.03 3.43
N VAL A 133 16.83 7.48 2.46
CA VAL A 133 18.15 6.89 2.70
C VAL A 133 19.17 7.93 3.16
N GLU A 134 19.30 9.05 2.43
CA GLU A 134 20.25 10.12 2.77
C GLU A 134 19.92 10.86 4.08
N LYS A 135 18.70 10.70 4.59
CA LYS A 135 18.23 11.35 5.82
C LYS A 135 18.20 10.41 7.03
N ALA A 136 18.47 9.12 6.82
CA ALA A 136 18.41 8.12 7.87
C ALA A 136 19.82 7.73 8.34
N ASN A 137 19.93 7.50 9.66
CA ASN A 137 21.10 6.87 10.26
C ASN A 137 20.91 5.33 10.36
N SER A 138 20.15 4.74 9.43
CA SER A 138 19.79 3.33 9.40
C SER A 138 19.99 2.74 8.01
N LEU A 139 20.19 1.43 7.94
CA LEU A 139 20.27 0.66 6.69
C LEU A 139 19.02 -0.20 6.45
N ASN A 140 18.02 -0.12 7.34
CA ASN A 140 16.84 -0.98 7.29
C ASN A 140 15.83 -0.49 6.25
N PHE A 141 16.18 -0.65 4.99
CA PHE A 141 15.33 -0.32 3.84
C PHE A 141 15.15 -1.53 2.93
N SER A 142 13.94 -1.68 2.41
CA SER A 142 13.64 -2.64 1.35
C SER A 142 12.70 -2.01 0.34
N LEU A 143 12.91 -2.29 -0.95
CA LEU A 143 12.09 -1.82 -2.05
C LEU A 143 11.67 -3.03 -2.89
N ILE A 144 10.38 -3.09 -3.21
CA ILE A 144 9.78 -4.13 -4.04
C ILE A 144 9.03 -3.44 -5.17
N ALA A 145 9.24 -3.90 -6.40
CA ALA A 145 8.54 -3.39 -7.58
C ALA A 145 7.45 -4.38 -8.01
N LEU A 146 6.24 -3.87 -8.24
CA LEU A 146 5.18 -4.60 -8.95
C LEU A 146 5.47 -4.51 -10.46
N ALA A 147 5.90 -5.61 -11.06
CA ALA A 147 6.27 -5.70 -12.47
C ALA A 147 5.41 -6.75 -13.21
N ALA A 148 5.38 -6.66 -14.54
CA ALA A 148 4.73 -7.66 -15.38
C ALA A 148 5.35 -9.05 -15.13
N SER A 149 4.49 -10.06 -15.02
CA SER A 149 4.85 -11.48 -14.82
C SER A 149 5.29 -12.15 -16.11
#